data_AF-A0A3D4LN32-F1
#
_entry.id   AF-A0A3D4LN32-F1
#
_cell.length_a   1.000
_cell.length_b   1.000
_cell.length_c   1.000
_cell.angle_alpha   90.00
_cell.angle_beta   90.00
_cell.angle_gamma   90.00
#
_symmetry.space_group_name_H-M   'P 1'
#
loop_
_entity.id
_entity.type
_entity.pdbx_description
1 polymer ?
#
loop_
_entity_poly.entity_id
_entity_poly.type
_entity_poly.pdbx_seq_one_letter_code
_entity_poly.pdbx_strand_id
1 'polypeptide(L)'
;MNNNEKGLSFIGAFSIASVWFGAHVGGGFASGSQTMSFFIRYGKYAILFSVLSMVIVALTYRENMIMARYYGAYDYNSLGKALYKPYDKFMSPIYDICYISAGLLAVSASVAGAAALITQVMGLPYFISVLLIGILTLVLSVFGSELVSKASTVLSVGIVVSFLIICLKGITENTTVLAQNLQAPMEEGMFFKGLIKALSYAGF
;
A
#
# COMPACT_ATOMS: atom_id res chain seq x y z
N MET A 1 -15.09 -34.19 1.62
CA MET A 1 -14.00 -33.32 1.12
C MET A 1 -13.88 -33.56 -0.37
N ASN A 2 -14.26 -32.59 -1.20
CA ASN A 2 -14.31 -32.77 -2.65
C ASN A 2 -12.97 -32.32 -3.25
N ASN A 3 -12.20 -33.25 -3.79
CA ASN A 3 -10.84 -33.07 -4.31
C ASN A 3 -10.84 -32.42 -5.71
N ASN A 4 -11.26 -31.15 -5.80
CA ASN A 4 -11.19 -30.37 -7.04
C ASN A 4 -10.83 -28.90 -6.79
N GLU A 5 -10.02 -28.61 -5.77
CA GLU A 5 -9.37 -27.31 -5.66
C GLU A 5 -8.22 -27.25 -6.66
N LYS A 6 -8.52 -26.87 -7.92
CA LYS A 6 -7.47 -26.39 -8.83
C LYS A 6 -6.84 -25.18 -8.14
N GLY A 7 -5.61 -25.35 -7.64
CA GLY A 7 -4.83 -24.27 -7.06
C GLY A 7 -4.81 -23.06 -8.00
N LEU A 8 -4.79 -21.87 -7.42
CA LEU A 8 -4.77 -20.62 -8.17
C LEU A 8 -3.62 -20.66 -9.19
N SER A 9 -3.96 -20.50 -10.49
CA SER A 9 -2.93 -20.40 -11.54
C SER A 9 -1.96 -19.27 -11.23
N PHE A 10 -0.69 -19.40 -11.64
CA PHE A 10 0.32 -18.36 -11.44
C PHE A 10 -0.16 -16.98 -11.94
N ILE A 11 -0.87 -16.94 -13.07
CA ILE A 11 -1.46 -15.71 -13.62
C ILE A 11 -2.51 -15.12 -12.67
N GLY A 12 -3.33 -15.97 -12.04
CA GLY A 12 -4.30 -15.56 -11.03
C GLY A 12 -3.62 -15.02 -9.77
N ALA A 13 -2.57 -15.69 -9.28
CA ALA A 13 -1.80 -15.25 -8.13
C ALA A 13 -1.12 -13.90 -8.38
N PHE A 14 -0.50 -13.74 -9.55
CA PHE A 14 0.14 -12.51 -9.97
C PHE A 14 -0.86 -11.36 -10.13
N SER A 15 -2.04 -11.62 -10.67
CA SER A 15 -3.11 -10.62 -10.78
C SER A 15 -3.58 -10.13 -9.41
N ILE A 16 -3.82 -11.03 -8.45
CA ILE A 16 -4.19 -10.66 -7.08
C ILE A 16 -3.07 -9.86 -6.40
N ALA A 17 -1.82 -10.32 -6.55
CA ALA A 17 -0.65 -9.63 -6.01
C ALA A 17 -0.48 -8.24 -6.63
N SER A 18 -0.75 -8.08 -7.94
CA SER A 18 -0.69 -6.79 -8.63
C SER A 18 -1.76 -5.83 -8.14
N VAL A 19 -2.99 -6.31 -7.89
CA VAL A 19 -4.05 -5.48 -7.31
C VAL A 19 -3.67 -5.00 -5.91
N TRP A 20 -3.13 -5.89 -5.08
CA TRP A 20 -2.67 -5.53 -3.74
C TRP A 20 -1.48 -4.55 -3.80
N PHE A 21 -0.51 -4.81 -4.66
CA PHE A 21 0.63 -3.91 -4.89
C PHE A 21 0.15 -2.54 -5.36
N GLY A 22 -0.72 -2.47 -6.37
CA GLY A 22 -1.29 -1.22 -6.86
C GLY A 22 -2.08 -0.45 -5.79
N ALA A 23 -2.77 -1.15 -4.87
CA ALA A 23 -3.44 -0.51 -3.74
C ALA A 23 -2.45 0.06 -2.70
N HIS A 24 -1.29 -0.58 -2.55
CA HIS A 24 -0.27 -0.17 -1.59
C HIS A 24 0.61 0.98 -2.13
N VAL A 25 0.83 1.01 -3.44
CA VAL A 25 1.78 1.88 -4.14
C VAL A 25 1.07 3.14 -4.63
N GLY A 26 0.72 4.01 -3.68
CA GLY A 26 -0.01 5.26 -3.94
C GLY A 26 0.89 6.48 -4.18
N GLY A 27 0.30 7.70 -4.13
CA GLY A 27 1.02 8.96 -4.30
C GLY A 27 2.17 9.17 -3.30
N GLY A 28 2.06 8.61 -2.09
CA GLY A 28 3.13 8.61 -1.09
C GLY A 28 4.36 7.81 -1.51
N PHE A 29 4.14 6.67 -2.18
CA PHE A 29 5.22 5.87 -2.76
C PHE A 29 5.83 6.60 -3.97
N ALA A 30 4.98 7.08 -4.89
CA ALA A 30 5.43 7.76 -6.11
C ALA A 30 6.26 9.02 -5.83
N SER A 31 5.91 9.79 -4.78
CA SER A 31 6.66 10.97 -4.34
C SER A 31 7.88 10.65 -3.47
N GLY A 32 8.06 9.39 -3.02
CA GLY A 32 9.08 8.99 -2.05
C GLY A 32 8.84 9.49 -0.62
N SER A 33 7.78 10.27 -0.38
CA SER A 33 7.45 10.82 0.95
C SER A 33 7.18 9.73 1.98
N GLN A 34 6.57 8.62 1.57
CA GLN A 34 6.29 7.47 2.42
C GLN A 34 7.60 6.80 2.87
N THR A 35 8.48 6.49 1.92
CA THR A 35 9.78 5.86 2.21
C THR A 35 10.67 6.75 3.08
N MET A 36 10.65 8.06 2.85
CA MET A 36 11.35 9.04 3.68
C MET A 36 10.79 9.12 5.11
N SER A 37 9.47 9.14 5.25
CA SER A 37 8.82 9.33 6.55
C SER A 37 8.91 8.13 7.47
N PHE A 38 8.98 6.92 6.92
CA PHE A 38 8.91 5.68 7.70
C PHE A 38 10.22 4.89 7.76
N PHE A 39 11.11 5.03 6.77
CA PHE A 39 12.28 4.14 6.66
C PHE A 39 13.60 4.90 6.57
N ILE A 40 13.79 5.73 5.54
CA ILE A 40 15.10 6.30 5.20
C ILE A 40 15.59 7.30 6.26
N ARG A 41 14.70 8.11 6.84
CA ARG A 41 15.07 9.13 7.82
C ARG A 41 15.70 8.54 9.09
N TYR A 42 15.53 7.24 9.34
CA TYR A 42 16.03 6.55 10.54
C TYR A 42 17.41 5.90 10.34
N GLY A 43 18.06 6.13 9.20
CA GLY A 43 19.45 5.78 8.93
C GLY A 43 19.64 4.45 8.17
N LYS A 44 20.85 3.89 8.26
CA LYS A 44 21.32 2.80 7.37
C LYS A 44 20.51 1.49 7.38
N TYR A 45 19.68 1.27 8.41
CA TYR A 45 18.82 0.08 8.51
C TYR A 45 17.45 0.24 7.86
N ALA A 46 17.24 1.29 7.05
CA ALA A 46 15.99 1.55 6.33
C ALA A 46 15.43 0.31 5.61
N ILE A 47 16.29 -0.46 4.92
CA ILE A 47 15.91 -1.69 4.21
C ILE A 47 15.34 -2.73 5.19
N LEU A 48 16.01 -2.94 6.34
CA LEU A 48 15.55 -3.87 7.36
C LEU A 48 14.20 -3.46 7.92
N PHE A 49 13.99 -2.17 8.17
CA PHE A 49 12.70 -1.64 8.62
C PHE A 49 11.59 -1.86 7.58
N SER A 50 11.86 -1.59 6.30
CA SER A 50 10.90 -1.84 5.22
C SER A 50 10.53 -3.32 5.10
N VAL A 51 11.52 -4.22 5.13
CA VAL A 51 11.26 -5.68 5.07
C VAL A 51 10.47 -6.14 6.27
N LEU A 52 10.83 -5.69 7.48
CA LEU A 52 10.11 -6.01 8.70
C LEU A 52 8.64 -5.61 8.61
N SER A 53 8.35 -4.40 8.16
CA SER A 53 6.97 -3.94 7.99
C SER A 53 6.19 -4.82 7.01
N MET A 54 6.76 -5.15 5.85
CA MET A 54 6.09 -5.99 4.85
C MET A 54 5.83 -7.41 5.36
N VAL A 55 6.75 -7.98 6.15
CA VAL A 55 6.56 -9.30 6.78
C VAL A 55 5.41 -9.26 7.77
N ILE A 56 5.34 -8.23 8.62
CA ILE A 56 4.25 -8.09 9.59
C ILE A 56 2.90 -7.93 8.88
N VAL A 57 2.84 -7.10 7.84
CA VAL A 57 1.63 -6.93 7.02
C VAL A 57 1.22 -8.27 6.40
N ALA A 58 2.16 -8.99 5.78
CA ALA A 58 1.88 -10.28 5.14
C ALA A 58 1.34 -11.34 6.14
N LEU A 59 1.92 -11.40 7.34
CA LEU A 59 1.44 -12.29 8.41
C LEU A 59 0.04 -11.88 8.89
N THR A 60 -0.22 -10.60 9.09
CA THR A 60 -1.55 -10.09 9.49
C THR A 60 -2.61 -10.42 8.43
N TYR A 61 -2.31 -10.22 7.14
CA TYR A 61 -3.22 -10.60 6.05
C TYR A 61 -3.47 -12.11 6.01
N ARG A 62 -2.43 -12.93 6.22
CA ARG A 62 -2.57 -14.39 6.29
C ARG A 62 -3.53 -14.80 7.42
N GLU A 63 -3.36 -14.27 8.62
CA GLU A 63 -4.25 -14.58 9.75
C GLU A 63 -5.67 -14.10 9.50
N ASN A 64 -5.86 -12.91 8.92
CA ASN A 64 -7.18 -12.42 8.52
C ASN A 64 -7.87 -13.35 7.52
N MET A 65 -7.14 -13.87 6.53
CA MET A 65 -7.70 -14.82 5.55
C MET A 65 -8.06 -16.18 6.17
N ILE A 66 -7.24 -16.66 7.11
CA ILE A 66 -7.54 -17.90 7.86
C ILE A 66 -8.78 -17.71 8.72
N MET A 67 -8.87 -16.59 9.44
CA MET A 67 -10.01 -16.24 10.27
C MET A 67 -11.30 -16.09 9.43
N ALA A 68 -11.22 -15.40 8.29
CA ALA A 68 -12.33 -15.26 7.35
C ALA A 68 -12.86 -16.64 6.91
N ARG A 69 -11.96 -17.57 6.58
CA ARG A 69 -12.32 -18.94 6.20
C ARG A 69 -12.92 -19.73 7.37
N TYR A 70 -12.34 -19.63 8.56
CA TYR A 70 -12.78 -20.39 9.74
C TYR A 70 -14.18 -19.96 10.22
N TYR A 71 -14.46 -18.66 10.23
CA TYR A 71 -15.75 -18.11 10.67
C TYR A 71 -16.76 -17.91 9.53
N GLY A 72 -16.40 -18.21 8.28
CA GLY A 72 -17.24 -17.93 7.10
C GLY A 72 -17.50 -16.44 6.89
N ALA A 73 -16.59 -15.58 7.35
CA ALA A 73 -16.71 -14.14 7.40
C ALA A 73 -15.91 -13.49 6.26
N TYR A 74 -16.51 -13.39 5.07
CA TYR A 74 -15.83 -12.92 3.86
C TYR A 74 -16.03 -11.44 3.55
N ASP A 75 -16.87 -10.74 4.31
CA ASP A 75 -17.05 -9.30 4.25
C ASP A 75 -16.37 -8.62 5.44
N TYR A 76 -15.98 -7.35 5.28
CA TYR A 76 -15.22 -6.64 6.30
C TYR A 76 -15.99 -6.53 7.64
N ASN A 77 -17.32 -6.42 7.60
CA ASN A 77 -18.14 -6.25 8.79
C ASN A 77 -18.26 -7.56 9.59
N SER A 78 -18.51 -8.69 8.90
CA SER A 78 -18.53 -10.01 9.55
C SER A 78 -17.15 -10.38 10.09
N LEU A 79 -16.08 -10.03 9.37
CA LEU A 79 -14.71 -10.25 9.82
C LEU A 79 -14.39 -9.43 11.08
N GLY A 80 -14.81 -8.15 11.11
CA GLY A 80 -14.69 -7.29 12.28
C GLY A 80 -15.45 -7.85 13.48
N LYS A 81 -16.69 -8.30 13.29
CA LYS A 81 -17.47 -8.96 14.35
C LYS A 81 -16.79 -10.22 14.87
N ALA A 82 -16.24 -11.05 13.98
CA ALA A 82 -15.53 -12.27 14.37
C ALA A 82 -14.25 -11.95 15.17
N LEU A 83 -13.49 -10.93 14.75
CA LEU A 83 -12.25 -10.51 15.38
C LEU A 83 -12.46 -10.06 16.83
N TYR A 84 -13.54 -9.33 17.10
CA TYR A 84 -13.76 -8.70 18.39
C TYR A 84 -14.65 -9.50 19.35
N LYS A 85 -15.05 -10.73 19.04
CA LYS A 85 -15.84 -11.55 19.98
C LYS A 85 -15.09 -11.75 21.31
N PRO A 86 -15.79 -11.64 22.47
CA PRO A 86 -17.22 -11.41 22.66
C PRO A 86 -17.62 -9.92 22.78
N TYR A 87 -16.71 -8.98 22.55
CA TYR A 87 -16.90 -7.53 22.66
C TYR A 87 -17.34 -6.87 21.34
N ASP A 88 -17.84 -7.66 20.39
CA ASP A 88 -18.19 -7.25 19.04
C ASP A 88 -19.24 -6.14 19.00
N LYS A 89 -20.17 -6.10 19.97
CA LYS A 89 -21.19 -5.04 20.09
C LYS A 89 -20.62 -3.63 20.19
N PHE A 90 -19.46 -3.46 20.82
CA PHE A 90 -18.82 -2.15 21.01
C PHE A 90 -17.64 -1.95 20.08
N MET A 91 -16.83 -2.99 19.86
CA MET A 91 -15.61 -2.88 19.06
C MET A 91 -15.87 -2.99 17.55
N SER A 92 -16.91 -3.71 17.10
CA SER A 92 -17.22 -3.79 15.66
C SER A 92 -17.63 -2.45 15.06
N PRO A 93 -18.49 -1.62 15.68
CA PRO A 93 -18.77 -0.28 15.15
C PRO A 93 -17.55 0.64 15.10
N ILE A 94 -16.66 0.54 16.10
CA ILE A 94 -15.40 1.31 16.12
C ILE A 94 -14.52 0.87 14.95
N TYR A 95 -14.38 -0.44 14.74
CA TYR A 95 -13.66 -1.00 13.62
C TYR A 95 -14.24 -0.56 12.28
N ASP A 96 -15.57 -0.58 12.11
CA ASP A 96 -16.23 -0.14 10.89
C ASP A 96 -15.92 1.33 10.58
N ILE A 97 -15.98 2.21 11.60
CA ILE A 97 -15.64 3.64 11.45
C ILE A 97 -14.17 3.80 11.04
N CYS A 98 -13.26 3.11 11.72
CA CYS A 98 -11.83 3.18 11.41
C CYS A 98 -11.54 2.67 9.99
N TYR A 99 -12.14 1.54 9.60
CA TYR A 99 -11.95 0.92 8.29
C TYR A 99 -12.47 1.80 7.15
N ILE A 100 -13.69 2.33 7.29
CA ILE A 100 -14.29 3.25 6.30
C ILE A 100 -13.49 4.56 6.22
N SER A 101 -13.08 5.10 7.37
CA SER A 101 -12.28 6.33 7.42
C SER A 101 -10.91 6.14 6.76
N ALA A 102 -10.24 5.03 7.03
CA ALA A 102 -8.97 4.68 6.39
C ALA A 102 -9.13 4.57 4.87
N GLY A 103 -10.20 3.91 4.40
CA GLY A 103 -10.53 3.84 2.98
C GLY A 103 -10.76 5.21 2.35
N LEU A 104 -11.52 6.09 3.02
CA LEU A 104 -11.77 7.45 2.53
C LEU A 104 -10.49 8.29 2.43
N LEU A 105 -9.59 8.18 3.42
CA LEU A 105 -8.31 8.86 3.42
C LEU A 105 -7.39 8.34 2.30
N ALA A 106 -7.33 7.02 2.10
CA ALA A 106 -6.52 6.40 1.04
C ALA A 106 -6.99 6.83 -0.36
N VAL A 107 -8.31 6.85 -0.60
CA VAL A 107 -8.89 7.32 -1.87
C VAL A 107 -8.62 8.80 -2.06
N SER A 108 -8.87 9.62 -1.04
CA SER A 108 -8.61 11.07 -1.08
C SER A 108 -7.15 11.39 -1.39
N ALA A 109 -6.21 10.72 -0.73
CA ALA A 109 -4.78 10.90 -0.95
C ALA A 109 -4.35 10.50 -2.37
N SER A 110 -4.94 9.43 -2.91
CA SER A 110 -4.66 8.97 -4.28
C SER A 110 -5.17 9.96 -5.32
N VAL A 111 -6.40 10.47 -5.16
CA VAL A 111 -6.98 11.50 -6.05
C VAL A 111 -6.16 12.80 -5.97
N ALA A 112 -5.80 13.24 -4.77
CA ALA A 112 -4.99 14.44 -4.57
C ALA A 112 -3.60 14.31 -5.22
N GLY A 113 -2.95 13.16 -5.08
CA GLY A 113 -1.65 12.88 -5.71
C GLY A 113 -1.72 12.94 -7.24
N ALA A 114 -2.73 12.28 -7.84
CA ALA A 114 -2.92 12.31 -9.29
C ALA A 114 -3.28 13.70 -9.81
N ALA A 115 -4.15 14.43 -9.10
CA ALA A 115 -4.54 15.80 -9.47
C ALA A 115 -3.36 16.78 -9.38
N ALA A 116 -2.49 16.63 -8.38
CA ALA A 116 -1.27 17.42 -8.26
C ALA A 116 -0.33 17.21 -9.44
N LEU A 117 -0.15 15.96 -9.88
CA LEU A 117 0.65 15.64 -11.07
C LEU A 117 0.07 16.23 -12.35
N ILE A 118 -1.25 16.12 -12.58
CA ILE A 118 -1.91 16.74 -13.75
C ILE A 118 -1.73 18.25 -13.73
N THR A 119 -1.91 18.87 -12.58
CA THR A 119 -1.71 20.32 -12.38
C THR A 119 -0.29 20.73 -12.74
N GLN A 120 0.71 19.95 -12.29
CA GLN A 120 2.12 20.21 -12.55
C GLN A 120 2.50 20.00 -14.03
N VAL A 121 2.01 18.95 -14.67
CA VAL A 121 2.41 18.57 -16.04
C VAL A 121 1.63 19.35 -17.11
N MET A 122 0.32 19.57 -16.88
CA MET A 122 -0.58 20.18 -17.86
C MET A 122 -0.90 21.65 -17.56
N GLY A 123 -0.53 22.17 -16.38
CA GLY A 123 -0.81 23.55 -15.98
C GLY A 123 -2.29 23.83 -15.67
N LEU A 124 -3.13 22.79 -15.53
CA LEU A 124 -4.55 22.92 -15.21
C LEU A 124 -4.76 23.37 -13.75
N PRO A 125 -5.78 24.18 -13.45
CA PRO A 125 -6.16 24.49 -12.06
C PRO A 125 -6.43 23.21 -11.26
N TYR A 126 -5.92 23.16 -10.02
CA TYR A 126 -6.02 21.96 -9.16
C TYR A 126 -7.44 21.42 -9.01
N PHE A 127 -8.43 22.31 -8.86
CA PHE A 127 -9.83 21.93 -8.75
C PHE A 127 -10.34 21.15 -9.98
N ILE A 128 -9.93 21.56 -11.18
CA ILE A 128 -10.29 20.87 -12.44
C ILE A 128 -9.60 19.50 -12.51
N SER A 129 -8.32 19.44 -12.12
CA SER A 129 -7.55 18.19 -12.05
C SER A 129 -8.19 17.17 -11.09
N VAL A 130 -8.67 17.62 -9.93
CA VAL A 130 -9.39 16.79 -8.95
C VAL A 130 -10.70 16.26 -9.54
N LEU A 131 -11.51 17.12 -10.16
CA LEU A 131 -12.78 16.69 -10.78
C LEU A 131 -12.54 15.66 -11.89
N LEU A 132 -11.52 15.87 -12.73
CA LEU A 132 -11.18 14.96 -13.82
C LEU A 132 -10.83 13.57 -13.29
N ILE A 133 -9.91 13.48 -12.32
CA ILE A 133 -9.52 12.20 -11.71
C ILE A 133 -10.68 11.56 -10.95
N GLY A 134 -11.49 12.34 -10.25
CA GLY A 134 -12.66 11.84 -9.53
C GLY A 134 -13.68 11.20 -10.47
N ILE A 135 -14.02 11.86 -11.58
CA ILE A 135 -14.93 11.33 -12.61
C ILE A 135 -14.35 10.06 -13.23
N LEU A 136 -13.06 10.07 -13.61
CA LEU A 136 -12.40 8.90 -14.18
C LEU A 136 -12.44 7.70 -13.24
N THR A 137 -12.15 7.93 -11.95
CA THR A 137 -12.18 6.87 -10.92
C THR A 137 -13.58 6.33 -10.72
N LEU A 138 -14.60 7.20 -10.70
CA LEU A 138 -16.01 6.80 -10.59
C LEU A 138 -16.42 5.94 -11.78
N VAL A 139 -16.13 6.39 -13.01
CA VAL A 139 -16.44 5.65 -14.24
C VAL A 139 -15.77 4.28 -14.23
N LEU A 140 -14.48 4.18 -13.89
CA LEU A 140 -13.77 2.91 -13.78
C LEU A 140 -14.37 1.99 -12.72
N SER A 141 -14.87 2.55 -11.61
CA SER A 141 -15.49 1.78 -10.53
C SER A 141 -16.82 1.14 -10.96
N VAL A 142 -17.54 1.72 -11.93
CA VAL A 142 -18.81 1.18 -12.45
C VAL A 142 -18.60 -0.10 -13.27
N PHE A 143 -17.45 -0.23 -13.96
CA PHE A 143 -17.17 -1.39 -14.82
C PHE A 143 -16.79 -2.68 -14.05
N GLY A 144 -16.75 -2.63 -12.71
CA GLY A 144 -16.57 -3.79 -11.86
C GLY A 144 -15.11 -4.24 -11.66
N SER A 145 -14.92 -5.19 -10.75
CA SER A 145 -13.61 -5.61 -10.25
C SER A 145 -12.73 -6.31 -11.29
N GLU A 146 -13.31 -6.94 -12.31
CA GLU A 146 -12.54 -7.67 -13.33
C GLU A 146 -11.76 -6.71 -14.25
N LEU A 147 -12.38 -5.60 -14.67
CA LEU A 147 -11.70 -4.59 -15.47
C LEU A 147 -10.63 -3.88 -14.64
N VAL A 148 -10.95 -3.52 -13.39
CA VAL A 148 -10.01 -2.88 -12.46
C VAL A 148 -8.79 -3.77 -12.22
N SER A 149 -8.99 -5.09 -12.08
CA SER A 149 -7.90 -6.04 -11.90
C SER A 149 -6.97 -6.14 -13.11
N LYS A 150 -7.53 -6.21 -14.32
CA LYS A 150 -6.75 -6.23 -15.57
C LYS A 150 -5.97 -4.93 -15.76
N ALA A 151 -6.61 -3.78 -15.56
CA ALA A 151 -5.97 -2.48 -15.63
C ALA A 151 -4.85 -2.34 -14.59
N SER A 152 -5.10 -2.75 -13.35
CA SER A 152 -4.13 -2.71 -12.26
C SER A 152 -2.89 -3.58 -12.54
N THR A 153 -3.08 -4.74 -13.18
CA THR A 153 -1.95 -5.60 -13.57
C THR A 153 -1.01 -4.90 -14.55
N VAL A 154 -1.56 -4.27 -15.60
CA VAL A 154 -0.77 -3.52 -16.59
C VAL A 154 -0.08 -2.31 -15.96
N LEU A 155 -0.82 -1.54 -15.15
CA LEU A 155 -0.29 -0.35 -14.47
C LEU A 155 0.81 -0.72 -13.47
N SER A 156 0.64 -1.80 -12.71
CA SER A 156 1.63 -2.29 -11.75
C SER A 156 2.94 -2.65 -12.43
N VAL A 157 2.89 -3.35 -13.58
CA VAL A 157 4.09 -3.63 -14.38
C VAL A 157 4.78 -2.33 -14.83
N GLY A 158 4.00 -1.36 -15.31
CA GLY A 158 4.52 -0.05 -15.71
C GLY A 158 5.21 0.71 -14.56
N ILE A 159 4.61 0.69 -13.36
CA ILE A 159 5.18 1.30 -12.16
C ILE A 159 6.49 0.60 -11.77
N VAL A 160 6.52 -0.73 -11.73
CA VAL A 160 7.72 -1.50 -11.37
C VAL A 160 8.87 -1.22 -12.34
N VAL A 161 8.61 -1.23 -13.65
CA VAL A 161 9.63 -0.94 -14.67
C VAL A 161 10.14 0.50 -14.54
N SER A 162 9.24 1.47 -14.39
CA SER A 162 9.62 2.88 -14.24
C SER A 162 10.46 3.10 -12.97
N PHE A 163 10.05 2.47 -11.86
CA PHE A 163 10.77 2.51 -10.60
C PHE A 163 12.16 1.90 -10.71
N LEU A 164 12.30 0.73 -11.36
CA LEU A 164 13.60 0.10 -11.59
C LEU A 164 14.55 1.03 -12.37
N ILE A 165 14.06 1.68 -13.42
CA ILE A 165 14.86 2.64 -14.20
C ILE A 165 15.33 3.80 -13.32
N ILE A 166 14.42 4.39 -12.53
CA ILE A 166 14.74 5.50 -11.61
C ILE A 166 15.78 5.05 -10.57
N CYS A 167 15.62 3.87 -9.98
CA CYS A 167 16.56 3.33 -8.99
C CYS A 167 17.93 3.06 -9.60
N LEU A 168 18.01 2.40 -10.76
CA LEU A 168 19.27 2.12 -11.43
C LEU A 168 20.02 3.41 -11.76
N LYS A 169 19.33 4.37 -12.37
CA LYS A 169 19.92 5.68 -12.70
C LYS A 169 20.37 6.44 -11.45
N GLY A 170 19.52 6.47 -10.42
CA GLY A 170 19.83 7.13 -9.15
C GLY A 170 21.06 6.56 -8.47
N ILE A 171 21.22 5.22 -8.45
CA ILE A 171 22.39 4.55 -7.87
C ILE A 171 23.65 4.84 -8.69
N THR A 172 23.57 4.77 -10.02
CA THR A 172 24.74 5.01 -10.89
C THR A 172 25.24 6.45 -10.82
N GLU A 173 24.33 7.43 -10.68
CA GLU A 173 24.69 8.85 -10.64
C GLU A 173 25.14 9.30 -9.25
N ASN A 174 24.74 8.61 -8.16
CA ASN A 174 24.97 9.05 -6.78
C ASN A 174 25.74 8.03 -5.94
N THR A 175 26.54 7.16 -6.55
CA THR A 175 27.21 6.04 -5.84
C THR A 175 28.07 6.50 -4.67
N THR A 176 28.84 7.59 -4.84
CA THR A 176 29.71 8.15 -3.79
C THR A 176 28.91 8.65 -2.60
N VAL A 177 27.82 9.38 -2.85
CA VAL A 177 26.92 9.92 -1.82
C VAL A 177 26.21 8.78 -1.08
N LEU A 178 25.80 7.74 -1.81
CA LEU A 178 25.18 6.56 -1.22
C LEU A 178 26.14 5.83 -0.28
N ALA A 179 27.39 5.62 -0.71
CA ALA A 179 28.42 4.98 0.10
C ALA A 179 28.71 5.77 1.39
N GLN A 180 28.79 7.10 1.29
CA GLN A 180 28.98 7.97 2.46
C GLN A 180 27.80 7.87 3.45
N ASN A 181 26.56 7.91 2.96
CA ASN A 181 25.37 7.81 3.80
C ASN A 181 25.22 6.45 4.49
N LEU A 182 25.64 5.36 3.84
CA LEU A 182 25.61 4.02 4.42
C LEU A 182 26.66 3.83 5.53
N GLN A 183 27.79 4.54 5.42
CA GLN A 183 28.87 4.53 6.41
C GLN A 183 28.65 5.50 7.56
N ALA A 184 27.77 6.49 7.39
CA ALA A 184 27.45 7.47 8.42
C ALA A 184 27.02 6.78 9.72
N PRO A 185 27.63 7.14 10.87
CA PRO A 185 27.22 6.59 12.15
C PRO A 185 25.76 7.00 12.42
N MET A 186 24.98 6.04 12.90
CA MET A 186 23.60 6.29 13.27
C MET A 186 23.58 7.04 14.60
N GLU A 187 22.89 8.18 14.64
CA GLU A 187 22.67 8.91 15.89
C GLU A 187 21.99 8.01 16.94
N GLU A 188 22.34 8.24 18.21
CA GLU A 188 21.86 7.43 19.31
C GLU A 188 20.32 7.47 19.41
N GLY A 189 19.70 6.30 19.57
CA GLY A 189 18.24 6.16 19.63
C GLY A 189 17.50 6.18 18.28
N MET A 190 18.17 6.47 17.15
CA MET A 190 17.52 6.46 15.83
C MET A 190 17.09 5.06 15.39
N PHE A 191 17.81 4.02 15.83
CA PHE A 191 17.41 2.63 15.57
C PHE A 191 16.03 2.33 16.15
N PHE A 192 15.82 2.66 17.42
CA PHE A 192 14.55 2.38 18.11
C PHE A 192 13.41 3.23 17.56
N LYS A 193 13.68 4.50 17.23
CA LYS A 193 12.71 5.36 16.52
C LYS A 193 12.31 4.78 15.16
N GLY A 194 13.30 4.28 14.40
CA GLY A 194 13.07 3.61 13.13
C GLY A 194 12.23 2.34 13.27
N LEU A 195 12.52 1.52 14.30
CA LEU A 195 11.74 0.33 14.60
C LEU A 195 10.27 0.67 14.92
N ILE A 196 10.03 1.64 15.80
CA ILE A 196 8.65 2.09 16.12
C ILE A 196 7.93 2.57 14.87
N LYS A 197 8.64 3.28 13.99
CA LYS A 197 8.05 3.82 12.75
C LYS A 197 7.78 2.73 11.72
N ALA A 198 8.63 1.72 11.63
CA ALA A 198 8.38 0.52 10.85
C ALA A 198 7.13 -0.23 11.34
N LEU A 199 6.97 -0.37 12.66
CA LEU A 199 5.77 -0.97 13.25
C LEU A 199 4.52 -0.12 13.00
N SER A 200 4.64 1.21 13.13
CA SER A 200 3.55 2.15 12.83
C SER A 200 3.12 2.05 11.37
N TYR A 201 4.07 1.87 10.45
CA TYR A 201 3.80 1.65 9.04
C TYR A 201 3.03 0.35 8.79
N ALA A 202 3.37 -0.73 9.50
CA ALA A 202 2.68 -2.00 9.36
C ALA A 202 1.24 -1.99 9.91
N GLY A 203 0.92 -1.03 10.78
CA GLY A 203 -0.44 -0.80 11.29
C GLY A 203 -1.26 0.20 10.47
N PHE A 204 -0.67 0.79 9.42
CA PHE A 204 -1.33 1.70 8.48
C PHE A 204 -1.89 0.92 7.28
#